data_AF-A0A8U8BM35-F1
#
_entry.id   AF-A0A8U8BM35-F1
#
_cell.length_a   1.000
_cell.length_b   1.000
_cell.length_c   1.000
_cell.angle_alpha   90.00
_cell.angle_beta   90.00
_cell.angle_gamma   90.00
#
_symmetry.space_group_name_H-M   'P 1'
#
loop_
_entity.id
_entity.type
_entity.pdbx_description
1 polymer ?
#
loop_
_entity_poly.entity_id
_entity_poly.type
_entity_poly.pdbx_seq_one_letter_code
_entity_poly.pdbx_strand_id
1 'polypeptide(L)' 'GESGGRRGVEGLWHSNARFTASMSRIMEEYSHPFKDDILVSTDTLTCDTPDRPKQWERKCQRRMLKNRRKY' A
#
# COMPACT_ATOMS: atom_id res chain seq x y z
N GLY A 1 -7.92 -40.58 -11.78
CA GLY A 1 -7.35 -39.33 -11.25
C GLY A 1 -8.19 -38.19 -11.76
N GLU A 2 -8.76 -37.38 -10.88
CA GLU A 2 -9.55 -36.18 -11.25
C GLU A 2 -9.77 -35.23 -10.05
N SER A 3 -8.92 -35.30 -9.02
CA SER A 3 -9.06 -34.50 -7.79
C SER A 3 -8.15 -33.27 -7.75
N GLY A 4 -7.33 -33.05 -8.79
CA GLY A 4 -6.37 -31.96 -8.88
C GLY A 4 -6.93 -30.66 -9.45
N GLY A 5 -7.93 -30.73 -10.36
CA GLY A 5 -8.45 -29.57 -11.08
C GLY A 5 -9.31 -28.61 -10.24
N ARG A 6 -10.08 -29.13 -9.27
CA ARG A 6 -11.03 -28.31 -8.48
C ARG A 6 -10.33 -27.37 -7.49
N ARG A 7 -9.24 -27.82 -6.86
CA ARG A 7 -8.46 -27.03 -5.88
C ARG A 7 -7.73 -25.83 -6.50
N GLY A 8 -7.26 -25.94 -7.74
CA GLY A 8 -6.59 -24.85 -8.44
C GLY A 8 -7.54 -23.70 -8.78
N VAL A 9 -8.77 -24.04 -9.18
CA VAL A 9 -9.81 -23.06 -9.53
C VAL A 9 -10.29 -22.32 -8.28
N GLU A 10 -10.59 -23.05 -7.19
CA GLU A 10 -10.99 -22.44 -5.91
C GLU A 10 -9.92 -21.49 -5.34
N GLY A 11 -8.65 -21.90 -5.41
CA GLY A 11 -7.53 -21.05 -4.99
C GLY A 11 -7.41 -19.76 -5.82
N LEU A 12 -7.62 -19.85 -7.14
CA LEU A 12 -7.62 -18.68 -8.03
C LEU A 12 -8.79 -17.74 -7.70
N TRP A 13 -9.99 -18.27 -7.46
CA TRP A 13 -11.15 -17.47 -7.05
C TRP A 13 -10.91 -16.75 -5.73
N HIS A 14 -10.38 -17.44 -4.72
CA HIS A 14 -10.12 -16.83 -3.42
C HIS A 14 -9.00 -15.78 -3.50
N SER A 15 -7.99 -16.00 -4.36
CA SER A 15 -6.97 -14.99 -4.66
C SER A 15 -7.57 -13.75 -5.33
N ASN A 16 -8.42 -13.93 -6.34
CA ASN A 16 -9.07 -12.85 -7.06
C ASN A 16 -10.02 -12.03 -6.16
N ALA A 17 -10.78 -12.71 -5.30
CA ALA A 17 -11.65 -12.04 -4.33
C ALA A 17 -10.85 -11.14 -3.37
N ARG A 18 -9.72 -11.65 -2.83
CA ARG A 18 -8.84 -10.86 -1.96
C ARG A 18 -8.23 -9.67 -2.69
N PHE A 19 -7.80 -9.86 -3.94
CA PHE A 19 -7.25 -8.79 -4.77
C PHE A 19 -8.28 -7.69 -5.03
N THR A 20 -9.48 -8.08 -5.47
CA THR A 20 -10.57 -7.15 -5.76
C THR A 20 -10.98 -6.35 -4.51
N ALA A 21 -11.16 -7.03 -3.37
CA ALA A 21 -11.48 -6.36 -2.11
C ALA A 21 -10.38 -5.37 -1.69
N SER A 22 -9.10 -5.74 -1.88
CA SER A 22 -7.97 -4.85 -1.58
C SER A 22 -7.95 -3.63 -2.50
N MET A 23 -8.21 -3.82 -3.80
CA MET A 23 -8.27 -2.72 -4.76
C MET A 23 -9.45 -1.78 -4.48
N SER A 24 -10.64 -2.31 -4.18
CA SER A 24 -11.79 -1.47 -3.80
C SER A 24 -11.46 -0.61 -2.59
N ARG A 25 -10.85 -1.20 -1.55
CA ARG A 25 -10.43 -0.46 -0.35
C ARG A 25 -9.41 0.64 -0.67
N ILE A 26 -8.42 0.37 -1.53
CA ILE A 26 -7.44 1.38 -1.95
C ILE A 26 -8.15 2.51 -2.70
N MET A 27 -9.07 2.19 -3.62
CA MET A 27 -9.80 3.23 -4.34
C MET A 27 -10.63 4.09 -3.38
N GLU A 28 -11.37 3.49 -2.45
CA GLU A 28 -12.14 4.23 -1.44
C GLU A 28 -11.25 5.10 -0.55
N GLU A 29 -10.10 4.60 -0.10
CA GLU A 29 -9.19 5.30 0.81
C GLU A 29 -8.41 6.44 0.13
N TYR A 30 -8.22 6.40 -1.19
CA TYR A 30 -7.39 7.40 -1.89
C TYR A 30 -8.14 8.25 -2.92
N SER A 31 -9.45 8.06 -3.12
CA SER A 31 -10.27 8.83 -4.08
C SER A 31 -10.85 10.12 -3.51
N HIS A 32 -10.11 10.83 -2.68
CA HIS A 32 -10.51 12.12 -2.12
C HIS A 32 -9.37 13.14 -2.19
N PRO A 33 -9.66 14.46 -2.20
CA PRO A 33 -8.61 15.47 -2.25
C PRO A 33 -7.64 15.39 -1.07
N PHE A 34 -6.34 15.51 -1.34
CA PHE A 34 -5.26 15.50 -0.34
C PHE A 34 -4.77 16.93 -0.03
N LYS A 35 -5.71 17.86 0.23
CA LYS A 35 -5.41 19.32 0.27
C LYS A 35 -4.38 19.71 1.34
N ASP A 36 -4.35 19.01 2.46
CA ASP A 36 -3.49 19.31 3.60
C ASP A 36 -2.32 18.31 3.74
N ASP A 37 -2.13 17.44 2.74
CA ASP A 37 -1.09 16.42 2.76
C ASP A 37 0.27 16.99 2.34
N ILE A 38 1.32 16.30 2.80
CA ILE A 38 2.68 16.68 2.47
C ILE A 38 2.99 16.29 1.02
N LEU A 39 3.26 17.30 0.18
CA LEU A 39 3.74 17.08 -1.17
C LEU A 39 5.18 16.56 -1.16
N VAL A 40 5.44 15.54 -1.97
CA VAL A 40 6.77 15.00 -2.19
C VAL A 40 7.31 15.54 -3.52
N SER A 41 8.48 16.16 -3.48
CA SER A 41 9.20 16.52 -4.70
C SER A 41 9.76 15.26 -5.34
N THR A 42 9.40 15.01 -6.60
CA THR A 42 9.89 13.88 -7.38
C THR A 42 11.36 14.01 -7.75
N ASP A 43 11.87 15.26 -7.85
CA ASP A 43 13.24 15.54 -8.29
C ASP A 43 14.26 15.23 -7.20
N THR A 44 13.88 15.50 -5.94
CA THR A 44 14.78 15.35 -4.78
C THR A 44 14.38 14.21 -3.85
N LEU A 45 13.22 13.59 -4.09
CA LEU A 45 12.58 12.60 -3.21
C LEU A 45 12.48 13.12 -1.76
N THR A 46 12.24 14.41 -1.58
CA THR A 46 12.06 15.05 -0.28
C THR A 46 10.64 15.55 -0.09
N CYS A 47 10.22 15.60 1.16
CA CYS A 47 8.94 16.16 1.56
C CYS A 47 9.17 17.30 2.54
N ASP A 48 8.50 18.43 2.31
CA ASP A 48 8.64 19.58 3.21
C ASP A 48 7.99 19.26 4.54
N THR A 49 8.72 19.49 5.63
CA THR A 49 8.15 19.41 6.96
C THR A 49 8.47 20.70 7.71
N PRO A 50 7.66 21.10 8.70
CA PRO A 50 7.84 22.37 9.41
C PRO A 50 9.24 22.57 10.01
N ASP A 51 9.94 21.47 10.27
CA ASP A 51 11.31 21.44 10.78
C ASP A 51 12.34 21.63 9.64
N ARG A 52 12.39 20.69 8.67
CA ARG A 52 13.24 20.72 7.45
C ARG A 52 12.70 19.78 6.37
N PRO A 53 13.12 19.90 5.09
CA PRO A 53 12.87 18.88 4.07
C PRO A 53 13.41 17.53 4.53
N LYS A 54 12.57 16.49 4.51
CA LYS A 54 12.93 15.13 4.94
C LYS A 54 12.94 14.20 3.73
N GLN A 55 13.98 13.38 3.64
CA GLN A 55 14.10 12.29 2.66
C GLN A 55 12.93 11.32 2.79
N TRP A 56 12.20 11.12 1.69
CA TRP A 56 10.99 10.30 1.62
C TRP A 56 11.29 8.83 1.95
N GLU A 57 12.39 8.29 1.41
CA GLU A 57 12.82 6.91 1.66
C GLU A 57 12.98 6.62 3.15
N ARG A 58 13.68 7.50 3.89
CA ARG A 58 13.91 7.35 5.33
C ARG A 58 12.61 7.41 6.14
N LYS A 59 11.61 8.19 5.68
CA LYS A 59 10.26 8.18 6.27
C LYS A 59 9.55 6.85 6.01
N CYS A 60 9.60 6.33 4.78
CA CYS A 60 8.98 5.05 4.41
C CYS A 60 9.58 3.87 5.17
N GLN A 61 10.91 3.73 5.19
CA GLN A 61 11.60 2.64 5.89
C GLN A 61 11.23 2.61 7.37
N ARG A 62 11.22 3.78 8.04
CA ARG A 62 10.83 3.89 9.45
C ARG A 62 9.38 3.44 9.70
N ARG A 63 8.45 3.77 8.81
CA ARG A 63 7.03 3.36 8.92
C ARG A 63 6.89 1.85 8.74
N MET A 64 7.58 1.27 7.75
CA MET A 64 7.59 -0.17 7.50
C MET A 64 8.18 -0.96 8.68
N LEU A 65 9.29 -0.49 9.26
CA LEU A 65 9.91 -1.08 10.45
C LEU A 65 8.98 -1.03 11.67
N LYS A 66 8.21 0.05 11.86
CA LYS A 66 7.22 0.15 12.94
C LYS A 66 6.06 -0.84 12.75
N ASN A 67 5.61 -1.05 11.52
CA ASN A 67 4.52 -1.98 11.23
C ASN A 67 4.95 -3.44 11.40
N ARG A 68 6.21 -3.78 11.12
CA ARG A 68 6.77 -5.14 11.36
C ARG A 68 6.99 -5.50 12.84
N ARG A 69 7.05 -4.52 13.75
CA ARG A 69 7.16 -4.75 15.21
C ARG A 69 5.82 -4.87 15.92
N LYS A 70 4.71 -4.60 15.22
CA LYS A 70 3.34 -4.71 15.76
C LYS A 70 2.69 -6.06 15.49
N TYR A 71 3.43 -6.98 14.84
CA TYR A 71 3.06 -8.36 14.58
C TYR A 71 4.18 -9.27 15.06
#